data_AF-A0A963N3I3-F1
#
_entry.id   AF-A0A963N3I3-F1
#
_cell.length_a   1.000
_cell.length_b   1.000
_cell.length_c   1.000
_cell.angle_alpha   90.00
_cell.angle_beta   90.00
_cell.angle_gamma   90.00
#
_symmetry.space_group_name_H-M   'P 1'
#
loop_
_entity.id
_entity.type
_entity.pdbx_description
1 polymer ?
#
loop_
_entity_poly.entity_id
_entity_poly.type
_entity_poly.pdbx_seq_one_letter_code
_entity_poly.pdbx_strand_id
1 'polypeptide(L)'
;MTTTTNASAQPDSDAQETQEWVEALDGVIANAGPERAHFLIEKLIEEGREEGINIPYSATTQYINTIPTEQQPKYPGDADMEIKLHSYIRWNAMAMVVRANKHTNVGGHIASFASSAALYDVGFSHFWKAIDHETGGDLIYFQGHSVPGVYSRAYMLGRLTDEQMDNYRQEVDGKGISSYPHPWLMPDFWQFPTVSMGLGPLCAIYSARFMKYLASRDLIDAKKAEQRKVWAFLGDGETDEVESLGAIGMAAREKLDNLIFVINCNLQRLDGPVRGNGKI
;
A
#
# COMPACT_ATOMS: atom_id res chain seq x y z
N MET A 1 26.65 -4.25 -14.91
CA MET A 1 25.59 -3.88 -15.88
C MET A 1 25.36 -5.08 -16.79
N THR A 2 24.54 -6.02 -16.35
CA THR A 2 24.06 -7.11 -17.21
C THR A 2 22.80 -6.58 -17.88
N THR A 3 22.90 -6.32 -19.18
CA THR A 3 21.76 -5.99 -20.03
C THR A 3 20.77 -7.13 -19.95
N THR A 4 19.59 -6.88 -19.37
CA THR A 4 18.39 -7.70 -19.57
C THR A 4 18.03 -7.62 -21.04
N THR A 5 18.50 -8.58 -21.83
CA THR A 5 18.01 -8.80 -23.19
C THR A 5 16.58 -9.30 -23.08
N ASN A 6 15.61 -8.42 -23.34
CA ASN A 6 14.25 -8.84 -23.65
C ASN A 6 14.33 -9.77 -24.87
N ALA A 7 13.93 -11.02 -24.72
CA ALA A 7 13.84 -11.97 -25.82
C ALA A 7 12.96 -11.44 -26.97
N SER A 8 11.99 -10.57 -26.66
CA SER A 8 11.12 -9.91 -27.63
C SER A 8 11.81 -8.87 -28.54
N ALA A 9 13.09 -8.56 -28.34
CA ALA A 9 13.84 -7.58 -29.11
C ALA A 9 14.83 -8.19 -30.11
N GLN A 10 14.99 -9.52 -30.13
CA GLN A 10 15.75 -10.22 -31.15
C GLN A 10 14.81 -10.75 -32.25
N PRO A 11 15.23 -10.74 -33.52
CA PRO A 11 14.47 -11.39 -34.58
C PRO A 11 14.39 -12.89 -34.27
N ASP A 12 13.16 -13.38 -34.19
CA ASP A 12 12.88 -14.81 -33.99
C ASP A 12 13.50 -15.60 -35.14
N SER A 13 14.49 -16.43 -34.81
CA SER A 13 15.23 -17.21 -35.82
C SER A 13 14.40 -18.33 -36.42
N ASP A 14 13.39 -18.82 -35.69
CA ASP A 14 12.46 -19.85 -36.14
C ASP A 14 11.07 -19.62 -35.54
N ALA A 15 10.29 -18.78 -36.23
CA ALA A 15 8.94 -18.44 -35.82
C ALA A 15 7.99 -19.65 -35.80
N GLN A 16 8.28 -20.71 -36.57
CA GLN A 16 7.44 -21.91 -36.54
C GLN A 16 7.67 -22.68 -35.25
N GLU A 17 8.92 -22.94 -34.87
CA GLU A 17 9.24 -23.61 -33.61
C GLU A 17 8.67 -22.82 -32.41
N THR A 18 8.87 -21.50 -32.37
CA THR A 18 8.31 -20.64 -31.31
C THR A 18 6.79 -20.79 -31.23
N GLN A 19 6.09 -20.81 -32.36
CA GLN A 19 4.64 -20.99 -32.41
C GLN A 19 4.22 -22.37 -31.88
N GLU A 20 4.95 -23.45 -32.23
CA GLU A 20 4.68 -24.79 -31.73
C GLU A 20 4.79 -24.89 -30.20
N TRP A 21 5.80 -24.23 -29.60
CA TRP A 21 5.95 -24.18 -28.13
C TRP A 21 4.83 -23.39 -27.45
N VAL A 22 4.40 -22.26 -28.03
CA VAL A 22 3.28 -21.46 -27.51
C VAL A 22 1.98 -22.25 -27.60
N GLU A 23 1.71 -22.89 -28.74
CA GLU A 23 0.51 -23.72 -28.93
C GLU A 23 0.50 -24.94 -28.00
N ALA A 24 1.66 -25.54 -27.73
CA ALA A 24 1.78 -26.63 -26.76
C ALA A 24 1.42 -26.15 -25.35
N LEU A 25 1.89 -24.96 -24.94
CA LEU A 25 1.56 -24.38 -23.64
C LEU A 25 0.06 -24.05 -23.55
N ASP A 26 -0.52 -23.45 -24.59
CA ASP A 26 -1.95 -23.16 -24.68
C ASP A 26 -2.78 -24.45 -24.58
N GLY A 27 -2.34 -25.50 -25.25
CA GLY A 27 -2.94 -26.84 -25.16
C GLY A 27 -2.92 -27.39 -23.72
N VAL A 28 -1.81 -27.21 -22.98
CA VAL A 28 -1.73 -27.60 -21.57
C VAL A 28 -2.67 -26.77 -20.71
N ILE A 29 -2.71 -25.44 -20.89
CA ILE A 29 -3.59 -24.55 -20.12
C ILE A 29 -5.05 -24.96 -20.34
N ALA A 30 -5.44 -25.20 -21.60
CA ALA A 30 -6.82 -25.56 -21.95
C ALA A 30 -7.26 -26.93 -21.41
N ASN A 31 -6.37 -27.93 -21.39
CA ASN A 31 -6.73 -29.31 -21.05
C ASN A 31 -6.36 -29.73 -19.63
N ALA A 32 -5.30 -29.17 -19.05
CA ALA A 32 -4.73 -29.55 -17.75
C ALA A 32 -4.67 -28.40 -16.74
N GLY A 33 -4.95 -27.17 -17.16
CA GLY A 33 -5.09 -26.01 -16.28
C GLY A 33 -3.78 -25.26 -15.98
N PRO A 34 -3.90 -24.08 -15.31
CA PRO A 34 -2.79 -23.15 -15.10
C PRO A 34 -1.71 -23.69 -14.14
N GLU A 35 -2.08 -24.49 -13.14
CA GLU A 35 -1.12 -25.09 -12.19
C GLU A 35 -0.15 -26.05 -12.90
N ARG A 36 -0.67 -26.85 -13.83
CA ARG A 36 0.16 -27.76 -14.64
C ARG A 36 1.06 -27.00 -15.60
N ALA A 37 0.53 -25.95 -16.24
CA ALA A 37 1.31 -25.07 -17.10
C ALA A 37 2.47 -24.42 -16.33
N HIS A 38 2.20 -23.86 -15.14
CA HIS A 38 3.23 -23.28 -14.27
C HIS A 38 4.32 -24.31 -13.89
N PHE A 39 3.92 -25.52 -13.49
CA PHE A 39 4.87 -26.60 -13.20
C PHE A 39 5.79 -26.93 -14.38
N LEU A 40 5.25 -27.01 -15.61
CA LEU A 40 6.05 -27.30 -16.80
C LEU A 40 7.04 -26.18 -17.12
N ILE A 41 6.61 -24.92 -16.99
CA ILE A 41 7.48 -23.76 -17.19
C ILE A 41 8.65 -23.80 -16.18
N GLU A 42 8.36 -24.02 -14.90
CA GLU A 42 9.41 -24.15 -13.86
C GLU A 42 10.38 -25.28 -14.20
N LYS A 43 9.89 -26.43 -14.66
CA LYS A 43 10.75 -27.56 -15.06
C LYS A 43 11.62 -27.25 -16.28
N LEU A 44 11.10 -26.55 -17.29
CA LEU A 44 11.89 -26.12 -18.45
C LEU A 44 12.97 -25.11 -18.06
N ILE A 45 12.67 -24.19 -17.14
CA ILE A 45 13.65 -23.24 -16.60
C ILE A 45 14.73 -23.96 -15.79
N GLU A 46 14.36 -24.94 -14.97
CA GLU A 46 15.28 -25.76 -14.18
C GLU A 46 16.23 -26.54 -15.10
N GLU A 47 15.70 -27.24 -16.10
CA GLU A 47 16.50 -27.98 -17.10
C GLU A 47 17.46 -27.04 -17.86
N GLY A 48 16.96 -25.87 -18.29
CA GLY A 48 17.79 -24.87 -18.95
C GLY A 48 18.94 -24.38 -18.06
N ARG A 49 18.73 -24.25 -16.75
CA ARG A 49 19.80 -23.88 -15.81
C ARG A 49 20.83 -25.00 -15.63
N GLU A 50 20.40 -26.26 -15.58
CA GLU A 50 21.31 -27.41 -15.49
C GLU A 50 22.22 -27.51 -16.72
N GLU A 51 21.68 -27.20 -17.90
CA GLU A 51 22.43 -27.14 -19.17
C GLU A 51 23.25 -25.85 -19.35
N GLY A 52 23.30 -24.98 -18.33
CA GLY A 52 24.11 -23.76 -18.36
C GLY A 52 23.53 -22.64 -19.23
N ILE A 53 22.26 -22.73 -19.63
CA ILE A 53 21.55 -21.62 -20.28
C ILE A 53 21.39 -20.52 -19.23
N ASN A 54 21.96 -19.35 -19.52
CA ASN A 54 21.83 -18.19 -18.65
C ASN A 54 20.41 -17.60 -18.79
N ILE A 55 19.45 -18.19 -18.08
CA ILE A 55 18.10 -17.65 -17.94
C ILE A 55 18.15 -16.65 -16.77
N PRO A 56 18.15 -15.32 -17.02
CA PRO A 56 18.04 -14.37 -15.93
C PRO A 56 16.74 -14.65 -15.18
N TYR A 57 16.85 -15.05 -13.91
CA TYR A 57 15.70 -15.18 -13.04
C TYR A 57 14.96 -13.84 -13.01
N SER A 58 13.77 -13.79 -13.61
CA SER A 58 12.89 -12.64 -13.53
C SER A 58 11.87 -12.88 -12.44
N ALA A 59 12.14 -12.39 -11.24
CA ALA A 59 11.16 -12.36 -10.15
C ALA A 59 9.97 -11.42 -10.44
N THR A 60 10.03 -10.64 -11.53
CA THR A 60 9.01 -9.66 -11.89
C THR A 60 8.01 -10.28 -12.85
N THR A 61 6.73 -10.19 -12.48
CA THR A 61 5.59 -10.50 -13.35
C THR A 61 5.41 -9.41 -14.41
N GLN A 62 4.50 -9.64 -15.36
CA GLN A 62 4.11 -8.64 -16.35
C GLN A 62 3.60 -7.35 -15.68
N TYR A 63 3.79 -6.21 -16.35
CA TYR A 63 3.38 -4.89 -15.86
C TYR A 63 1.87 -4.65 -16.09
N ILE A 64 1.07 -5.54 -15.50
CA ILE A 64 -0.40 -5.59 -15.53
C ILE A 64 -0.90 -5.94 -14.13
N ASN A 65 -2.22 -5.88 -13.91
CA ASN A 65 -2.83 -6.25 -12.63
C ASN A 65 -2.58 -7.72 -12.29
N THR A 66 -2.20 -8.00 -11.04
CA THR A 66 -2.04 -9.37 -10.51
C THR A 66 -3.37 -10.14 -10.46
N ILE A 67 -4.48 -9.45 -10.15
CA ILE A 67 -5.82 -10.04 -10.14
C ILE A 67 -6.51 -9.67 -11.47
N PRO A 68 -6.79 -10.67 -12.34
CA PRO A 68 -7.47 -10.41 -13.61
C PRO A 68 -8.97 -10.18 -13.41
N THR A 69 -9.62 -9.56 -14.39
CA THR A 69 -11.04 -9.16 -14.32
C THR A 69 -11.97 -10.35 -14.03
N GLU A 70 -11.65 -11.53 -14.54
CA GLU A 70 -12.45 -12.75 -14.35
C GLU A 70 -12.40 -13.27 -12.91
N GLN A 71 -11.37 -12.91 -12.14
CA GLN A 71 -11.23 -13.21 -10.71
C GLN A 71 -11.61 -12.03 -9.82
N GLN A 72 -11.98 -10.89 -10.40
CA GLN A 72 -12.33 -9.69 -9.64
C GLN A 72 -13.67 -9.92 -8.90
N PRO A 73 -13.72 -9.74 -7.57
CA PRO A 73 -14.98 -9.83 -6.84
C PRO A 73 -15.90 -8.67 -7.22
N LYS A 74 -17.22 -8.89 -7.07
CA LYS A 74 -18.19 -7.81 -7.20
C LYS A 74 -17.93 -6.74 -6.15
N TYR A 75 -17.97 -5.48 -6.56
CA TYR A 75 -17.84 -4.36 -5.63
C TYR A 75 -19.02 -4.35 -4.65
N PRO A 76 -18.78 -4.28 -3.33
CA PRO A 76 -19.85 -4.39 -2.34
C PRO A 76 -20.60 -3.08 -2.08
N GLY A 77 -20.00 -1.93 -2.43
CA GLY A 77 -20.55 -0.60 -2.14
C GLY A 77 -21.36 0.03 -3.27
N ASP A 78 -21.87 1.24 -3.01
CA ASP A 78 -22.48 2.12 -4.00
C ASP A 78 -21.38 3.03 -4.58
N ALA A 79 -20.94 2.72 -5.80
CA ALA A 79 -19.85 3.44 -6.45
C ALA A 79 -20.16 4.93 -6.67
N ASP A 80 -21.40 5.28 -7.02
CA ASP A 80 -21.78 6.67 -7.30
C ASP A 80 -21.77 7.51 -6.01
N MET A 81 -22.29 6.94 -4.93
CA MET A 81 -22.24 7.58 -3.61
C MET A 81 -20.80 7.73 -3.12
N GLU A 82 -19.98 6.69 -3.26
CA GLU A 82 -18.59 6.72 -2.79
C GLU A 82 -17.72 7.69 -3.59
N ILE A 83 -17.93 7.82 -4.91
CA ILE A 83 -17.27 8.85 -5.74
C ILE A 83 -17.67 10.27 -5.29
N LYS A 84 -18.93 10.47 -4.90
CA LYS A 84 -19.40 11.75 -4.37
C LYS A 84 -18.72 12.07 -3.04
N LEU A 85 -18.64 11.11 -2.12
CA LEU A 85 -17.94 11.26 -0.84
C LEU A 85 -16.45 11.54 -1.05
N HIS A 86 -15.79 10.76 -1.91
CA HIS A 86 -14.40 10.95 -2.32
C HIS A 86 -14.13 12.39 -2.78
N SER A 87 -15.04 12.95 -3.59
CA SER A 87 -14.92 14.32 -4.10
C SER A 87 -14.98 15.37 -2.99
N TYR A 88 -15.90 15.21 -2.03
CA TYR A 88 -15.99 16.11 -0.88
C TYR A 88 -14.77 16.00 0.03
N ILE A 89 -14.29 14.78 0.26
CA ILE A 89 -13.11 14.54 1.09
C ILE A 89 -11.89 15.23 0.47
N ARG A 90 -11.68 15.08 -0.84
CA ARG A 90 -10.58 15.74 -1.55
C ARG A 90 -10.70 17.26 -1.55
N TRP A 91 -11.91 17.78 -1.76
CA TRP A 91 -12.17 19.23 -1.72
C TRP A 91 -11.81 19.83 -0.37
N ASN A 92 -12.35 19.28 0.71
CA ASN A 92 -12.12 19.76 2.06
C ASN A 92 -10.64 19.65 2.48
N ALA A 93 -9.95 18.56 2.10
CA ALA A 93 -8.52 18.40 2.35
C ALA A 93 -7.69 19.51 1.68
N MET A 94 -7.95 19.78 0.41
CA MET A 94 -7.30 20.87 -0.32
C MET A 94 -7.65 22.24 0.26
N ALA A 95 -8.93 22.50 0.53
CA ALA A 95 -9.42 23.77 1.04
C ALA A 95 -8.79 24.11 2.40
N MET A 96 -8.70 23.13 3.32
CA MET A 96 -8.03 23.29 4.61
C MET A 96 -6.57 23.74 4.45
N VAL A 97 -5.79 23.06 3.60
CA VAL A 97 -4.37 23.41 3.37
C VAL A 97 -4.24 24.81 2.76
N VAL A 98 -5.06 25.13 1.76
CA VAL A 98 -5.04 26.46 1.10
C VAL A 98 -5.43 27.58 2.07
N ARG A 99 -6.48 27.36 2.89
CA ARG A 99 -6.94 28.34 3.89
C ARG A 99 -5.88 28.62 4.94
N ALA A 100 -5.21 27.59 5.47
CA ALA A 100 -4.14 27.77 6.44
C ALA A 100 -3.02 28.65 5.87
N ASN A 101 -2.59 28.38 4.64
CA ASN A 101 -1.49 29.11 3.99
C ASN A 101 -1.85 30.54 3.54
N LYS A 102 -3.13 30.89 3.47
CA LYS A 102 -3.57 32.25 3.10
C LYS A 102 -3.00 33.33 4.03
N HIS A 103 -2.75 33.01 5.29
CA HIS A 103 -2.35 33.99 6.31
C HIS A 103 -1.08 33.62 7.08
N THR A 104 -0.63 32.37 7.04
CA THR A 104 0.39 31.85 8.00
C THR A 104 1.57 31.15 7.35
N ASN A 105 1.45 30.72 6.09
CA ASN A 105 2.47 29.94 5.37
C ASN A 105 2.98 28.68 6.13
N VAL A 106 2.10 28.01 6.88
CA VAL A 106 2.40 26.80 7.67
C VAL A 106 2.67 25.54 6.83
N GLY A 107 2.53 25.62 5.51
CA GLY A 107 2.69 24.52 4.57
C GLY A 107 1.54 23.50 4.63
N GLY A 108 1.81 22.29 4.16
CA GLY A 108 0.81 21.22 4.05
C GLY A 108 0.80 20.62 2.64
N HIS A 109 0.52 19.33 2.55
CA HIS A 109 0.62 18.56 1.30
C HIS A 109 -0.77 18.32 0.71
N ILE A 110 -0.93 18.56 -0.59
CA ILE A 110 -2.20 18.33 -1.31
C ILE A 110 -2.08 17.11 -2.23
N ALA A 111 -0.97 17.02 -2.99
CA ALA A 111 -0.77 16.00 -4.01
C ALA A 111 -0.66 14.57 -3.44
N SER A 112 0.01 14.41 -2.29
CA SER A 112 0.22 13.09 -1.67
C SER A 112 -1.11 12.40 -1.35
N PHE A 113 -2.03 13.09 -0.64
CA PHE A 113 -3.37 12.55 -0.40
C PHE A 113 -4.16 12.37 -1.71
N ALA A 114 -4.10 13.33 -2.63
CA ALA A 114 -4.86 13.24 -3.88
C ALA A 114 -4.52 11.97 -4.71
N SER A 115 -3.25 11.54 -4.70
CA SER A 115 -2.82 10.31 -5.40
C SER A 115 -3.28 9.01 -4.72
N SER A 116 -3.53 9.04 -3.41
CA SER A 116 -3.85 7.85 -2.60
C SER A 116 -5.29 7.85 -2.07
N ALA A 117 -6.08 8.88 -2.34
CA ALA A 117 -7.40 9.08 -1.74
C ALA A 117 -8.34 7.87 -1.95
N ALA A 118 -8.35 7.27 -3.14
CA ALA A 118 -9.17 6.08 -3.41
C ALA A 118 -8.75 4.86 -2.55
N LEU A 119 -7.45 4.68 -2.30
CA LEU A 119 -6.94 3.60 -1.45
C LEU A 119 -7.43 3.79 0.00
N TYR A 120 -7.39 5.02 0.50
CA TYR A 120 -7.89 5.35 1.83
C TYR A 120 -9.41 5.19 1.91
N ASP A 121 -10.16 5.66 0.91
CA ASP A 121 -11.62 5.60 0.92
C ASP A 121 -12.14 4.17 0.91
N VAL A 122 -11.57 3.31 0.07
CA VAL A 122 -11.87 1.88 0.06
C VAL A 122 -11.53 1.25 1.42
N GLY A 123 -10.37 1.59 1.98
CA GLY A 123 -9.94 1.13 3.30
C GLY A 123 -10.95 1.47 4.40
N PHE A 124 -11.37 2.73 4.48
CA PHE A 124 -12.36 3.19 5.46
C PHE A 124 -13.75 2.59 5.25
N SER A 125 -14.19 2.40 4.00
CA SER A 125 -15.56 1.97 3.71
C SER A 125 -15.74 0.46 3.84
N HIS A 126 -14.71 -0.33 3.52
CA HIS A 126 -14.88 -1.77 3.29
C HIS A 126 -13.93 -2.66 4.10
N PHE A 127 -12.89 -2.12 4.72
CA PHE A 127 -11.85 -2.93 5.36
C PHE A 127 -11.65 -2.61 6.84
N TRP A 128 -11.47 -1.34 7.20
CA TRP A 128 -10.92 -1.00 8.51
C TRP A 128 -11.91 -1.10 9.63
N LYS A 129 -11.47 -1.79 10.68
CA LYS A 129 -12.21 -1.96 11.91
C LYS A 129 -11.75 -0.92 12.93
N ALA A 130 -12.71 -0.17 13.47
CA ALA A 130 -12.46 0.77 14.57
C ALA A 130 -12.12 0.05 15.88
N ILE A 131 -11.57 0.78 16.86
CA ILE A 131 -11.09 0.21 18.13
C ILE A 131 -12.19 -0.50 18.94
N ASP A 132 -13.44 -0.09 18.78
CA ASP A 132 -14.64 -0.61 19.42
C ASP A 132 -15.29 -1.78 18.67
N HIS A 133 -14.74 -2.19 17.52
CA HIS A 133 -15.19 -3.38 16.81
C HIS A 133 -15.05 -4.62 17.70
N GLU A 134 -16.00 -5.57 17.61
CA GLU A 134 -16.07 -6.75 18.48
C GLU A 134 -14.80 -7.63 18.48
N THR A 135 -14.10 -7.65 17.35
CA THR A 135 -12.85 -8.39 17.12
C THR A 135 -11.59 -7.57 17.44
N GLY A 136 -11.77 -6.35 17.96
CA GLY A 136 -10.73 -5.34 18.08
C GLY A 136 -10.47 -4.59 16.77
N GLY A 137 -9.90 -3.39 16.89
CA GLY A 137 -9.59 -2.53 15.75
C GLY A 137 -8.28 -2.85 15.04
N ASP A 138 -8.24 -2.51 13.76
CA ASP A 138 -7.04 -2.56 12.94
C ASP A 138 -6.04 -1.47 13.35
N LEU A 139 -4.76 -1.69 13.06
CA LEU A 139 -3.70 -0.70 13.28
C LEU A 139 -3.34 -0.10 11.94
N ILE A 140 -3.68 1.17 11.74
CA ILE A 140 -3.44 1.86 10.46
C ILE A 140 -2.32 2.89 10.65
N TYR A 141 -1.16 2.60 10.05
CA TYR A 141 -0.04 3.53 9.93
C TYR A 141 -0.30 4.40 8.70
N PHE A 142 -1.09 5.46 8.87
CA PHE A 142 -1.36 6.45 7.82
C PHE A 142 -0.08 7.11 7.34
N GLN A 143 0.06 7.35 6.03
CA GLN A 143 1.18 8.13 5.51
C GLN A 143 1.09 9.57 6.03
N GLY A 144 2.16 10.07 6.67
CA GLY A 144 2.14 11.38 7.34
C GLY A 144 1.71 12.53 6.42
N HIS A 145 2.17 12.55 5.18
CA HIS A 145 1.84 13.60 4.20
C HIS A 145 0.40 13.51 3.66
N SER A 146 -0.32 12.41 3.93
CA SER A 146 -1.70 12.20 3.49
C SER A 146 -2.75 12.56 4.54
N VAL A 147 -2.35 13.02 5.74
CA VAL A 147 -3.29 13.34 6.84
C VAL A 147 -4.35 14.39 6.53
N PRO A 148 -4.18 15.37 5.61
CA PRO A 148 -5.27 16.29 5.29
C PRO A 148 -6.56 15.58 4.85
N GLY A 149 -6.44 14.43 4.19
CA GLY A 149 -7.59 13.59 3.83
C GLY A 149 -8.29 12.95 5.03
N VAL A 150 -7.51 12.52 6.03
CA VAL A 150 -8.06 11.93 7.27
C VAL A 150 -8.82 12.98 8.07
N TYR A 151 -8.28 14.21 8.19
CA TYR A 151 -8.98 15.31 8.83
C TYR A 151 -10.24 15.70 8.08
N SER A 152 -10.18 15.76 6.76
CA SER A 152 -11.34 16.02 5.92
C SER A 152 -12.48 15.02 6.14
N ARG A 153 -12.17 13.71 6.19
CA ARG A 153 -13.15 12.68 6.50
C ARG A 153 -13.68 12.80 7.94
N ALA A 154 -12.80 13.04 8.91
CA ALA A 154 -13.18 13.22 10.31
C ALA A 154 -14.11 14.42 10.50
N TYR A 155 -13.86 15.53 9.79
CA TYR A 155 -14.71 16.70 9.75
C TYR A 155 -16.10 16.39 9.18
N MET A 156 -16.18 15.67 8.07
CA MET A 156 -17.47 15.24 7.49
C MET A 156 -18.26 14.32 8.42
N LEU A 157 -17.59 13.59 9.30
CA LEU A 157 -18.20 12.75 10.34
C LEU A 157 -18.52 13.53 11.64
N GLY A 158 -18.34 14.86 11.66
CA GLY A 158 -18.59 15.70 12.82
C GLY A 158 -17.59 15.52 13.97
N ARG A 159 -16.43 14.90 13.71
CA ARG A 159 -15.39 14.65 14.73
C ARG A 159 -14.41 15.82 14.91
N LEU A 160 -14.39 16.74 13.95
CA LEU A 160 -13.60 17.97 14.00
C LEU A 160 -14.52 19.16 13.73
N THR A 161 -14.26 20.29 14.39
CA THR A 161 -15.03 21.53 14.24
C THR A 161 -14.45 22.42 13.14
N ASP A 162 -15.22 23.40 12.66
CA ASP A 162 -14.73 24.43 11.73
C ASP A 162 -13.50 25.16 12.29
N GLU A 163 -13.52 25.49 13.60
CA GLU A 163 -12.40 26.17 14.28
C GLU A 163 -11.13 25.32 14.26
N GLN A 164 -11.24 24.00 14.47
CA GLN A 164 -10.10 23.09 14.38
C GLN A 164 -9.54 23.00 12.96
N MET A 165 -10.40 22.92 11.96
CA MET A 165 -10.00 22.88 10.54
C MET A 165 -9.30 24.18 10.12
N ASP A 166 -9.78 25.34 10.60
CA ASP A 166 -9.20 26.65 10.31
C ASP A 166 -7.85 26.87 11.01
N ASN A 167 -7.59 26.14 12.09
CA ASN A 167 -6.33 26.15 12.84
C ASN A 167 -5.42 24.95 12.48
N TYR A 168 -5.56 24.38 11.28
CA TYR A 168 -4.62 23.37 10.77
C TYR A 168 -3.16 23.86 10.87
N ARG A 169 -2.30 23.06 11.53
CA ARG A 169 -0.89 23.37 11.86
C ARG A 169 -0.66 24.55 12.81
N GLN A 170 -1.69 25.01 13.52
CA GLN A 170 -1.61 26.12 14.47
C GLN A 170 -2.11 25.66 15.85
N GLU A 171 -1.25 24.96 16.59
CA GLU A 171 -1.66 24.18 17.76
C GLU A 171 -1.32 24.83 19.11
N VAL A 172 -0.48 25.88 19.11
CA VAL A 172 0.06 26.49 20.34
C VAL A 172 -1.03 26.96 21.30
N ASP A 173 -2.14 27.50 20.76
CA ASP A 173 -3.27 27.99 21.55
C ASP A 173 -4.32 26.89 21.86
N GLY A 174 -4.01 25.61 21.60
CA GLY A 174 -4.84 24.46 21.96
C GLY A 174 -6.06 24.21 21.08
N LYS A 175 -6.22 24.97 19.98
CA LYS A 175 -7.39 24.93 19.10
C LYS A 175 -7.13 24.35 17.71
N GLY A 176 -5.89 23.98 17.42
CA GLY A 176 -5.46 23.47 16.13
C GLY A 176 -5.47 21.95 16.02
N ILE A 177 -5.08 21.49 14.84
CA ILE A 177 -4.85 20.07 14.53
C ILE A 177 -3.46 19.88 13.94
N SER A 178 -2.84 18.76 14.26
CA SER A 178 -1.43 18.49 13.98
C SER A 178 -1.08 18.44 12.51
N SER A 179 0.16 18.80 12.20
CA SER A 179 0.71 18.69 10.85
C SER A 179 0.75 17.25 10.33
N TYR A 180 0.95 16.28 11.23
CA TYR A 180 1.16 14.85 10.97
C TYR A 180 0.61 14.01 12.14
N PRO A 181 0.65 12.66 12.06
CA PRO A 181 0.20 11.79 13.14
C PRO A 181 1.09 11.92 14.39
N HIS A 182 0.67 12.76 15.33
CA HIS A 182 1.38 13.02 16.57
C HIS A 182 0.48 12.69 17.78
N PRO A 183 0.54 11.45 18.30
CA PRO A 183 -0.27 11.05 19.46
C PRO A 183 -0.03 11.91 20.71
N TRP A 184 1.17 12.47 20.88
CA TRP A 184 1.45 13.39 21.98
C TRP A 184 0.66 14.71 21.87
N LEU A 185 0.47 15.22 20.65
CA LEU A 185 -0.22 16.49 20.39
C LEU A 185 -1.74 16.30 20.27
N MET A 186 -2.19 15.16 19.73
CA MET A 186 -3.61 14.79 19.60
C MET A 186 -3.85 13.37 20.14
N PRO A 187 -3.84 13.17 21.47
CA PRO A 187 -3.90 11.85 22.11
C PRO A 187 -5.21 11.08 21.86
N ASP A 188 -6.31 11.79 21.61
CA ASP A 188 -7.62 11.20 21.34
C ASP A 188 -7.90 11.00 19.84
N PHE A 189 -6.89 11.21 18.98
CA PHE A 189 -7.03 11.11 17.52
C PHE A 189 -5.96 10.23 16.87
N TRP A 190 -4.67 10.55 17.08
CA TRP A 190 -3.58 9.85 16.42
C TRP A 190 -3.02 8.71 17.26
N GLN A 191 -2.62 7.61 16.61
CA GLN A 191 -2.09 6.42 17.30
C GLN A 191 -0.62 6.14 16.96
N PHE A 192 -0.22 6.29 15.70
CA PHE A 192 1.11 5.87 15.21
C PHE A 192 1.81 7.02 14.47
N PRO A 193 2.99 7.47 14.93
CA PRO A 193 3.76 8.50 14.22
C PRO A 193 4.50 7.92 13.01
N THR A 194 4.32 8.54 11.85
CA THR A 194 4.78 7.98 10.55
C THR A 194 5.47 8.98 9.63
N VAL A 195 5.52 10.27 9.99
CA VAL A 195 6.11 11.29 9.08
C VAL A 195 7.62 11.17 8.95
N SER A 196 8.30 10.63 9.97
CA SER A 196 9.69 10.20 9.84
C SER A 196 9.69 8.90 9.03
N MET A 197 9.92 9.07 7.72
CA MET A 197 9.88 8.03 6.71
C MET A 197 10.76 6.83 7.09
N GLY A 198 10.31 5.61 6.75
CA GLY A 198 10.99 4.36 7.09
C GLY A 198 10.67 3.79 8.48
N LEU A 199 10.34 4.63 9.46
CA LEU A 199 9.95 4.13 10.80
C LEU A 199 8.57 3.47 10.80
N GLY A 200 7.62 4.02 10.04
CA GLY A 200 6.26 3.48 9.91
C GLY A 200 6.23 2.00 9.50
N PRO A 201 6.80 1.63 8.34
CA PRO A 201 6.86 0.22 7.90
C PRO A 201 7.61 -0.70 8.86
N LEU A 202 8.76 -0.28 9.41
CA LEU A 202 9.50 -1.07 10.38
C LEU A 202 8.65 -1.35 11.63
N CYS A 203 8.03 -0.32 12.20
CA CYS A 203 7.14 -0.45 13.35
C CYS A 203 5.90 -1.30 13.04
N ALA A 204 5.34 -1.22 11.84
CA ALA A 204 4.20 -2.04 11.43
C ALA A 204 4.55 -3.54 11.40
N ILE A 205 5.72 -3.90 10.86
CA ILE A 205 6.22 -5.29 10.89
C ILE A 205 6.28 -5.81 12.34
N TYR A 206 6.90 -5.05 13.24
CA TYR A 206 7.03 -5.48 14.63
C TYR A 206 5.72 -5.41 15.41
N SER A 207 4.78 -4.55 15.04
CA SER A 207 3.45 -4.51 15.65
C SER A 207 2.59 -5.71 15.23
N ALA A 208 2.65 -6.11 13.96
CA ALA A 208 2.01 -7.34 13.49
C ALA A 208 2.58 -8.58 14.19
N ARG A 209 3.92 -8.63 14.33
CA ARG A 209 4.60 -9.68 15.10
C ARG A 209 4.22 -9.66 16.58
N PHE A 210 4.17 -8.48 17.20
CA PHE A 210 3.84 -8.36 18.62
C PHE A 210 2.39 -8.77 18.90
N MET A 211 1.46 -8.45 17.98
CA MET A 211 0.08 -8.93 18.07
C MET A 211 0.01 -10.46 18.06
N LYS A 212 0.77 -11.13 17.17
CA LYS A 212 0.87 -12.60 17.17
C LYS A 212 1.50 -13.11 18.46
N TYR A 213 2.56 -12.47 18.96
CA TYR A 213 3.17 -12.82 20.24
C TYR A 213 2.18 -12.76 21.40
N LEU A 214 1.40 -11.68 21.52
CA LEU A 214 0.39 -11.54 22.58
C LEU A 214 -0.66 -12.65 22.51
N ALA A 215 -1.12 -12.99 21.30
CA ALA A 215 -2.09 -14.06 21.09
C ALA A 215 -1.49 -15.44 21.43
N SER A 216 -0.27 -15.75 20.98
CA SER A 216 0.42 -17.02 21.29
C SER A 216 0.80 -17.17 22.76
N ARG A 217 0.74 -16.09 23.54
CA ARG A 217 1.00 -16.07 24.98
C ARG A 217 -0.27 -15.96 25.82
N ASP A 218 -1.44 -16.07 25.19
CA ASP A 218 -2.75 -15.97 25.83
C ASP A 218 -2.96 -14.64 26.59
N LEU A 219 -2.27 -13.57 26.16
CA LEU A 219 -2.40 -12.23 26.74
C LEU A 219 -3.55 -11.43 26.11
N ILE A 220 -3.99 -11.85 24.92
CA ILE A 220 -5.17 -11.36 24.22
C ILE A 220 -5.92 -12.55 23.62
N ASP A 221 -7.21 -12.37 23.32
CA ASP A 221 -8.01 -13.39 22.63
C ASP A 221 -7.42 -13.67 21.23
N ALA A 222 -6.93 -14.90 21.02
CA ALA A 222 -6.28 -15.30 19.78
C ALA A 222 -7.23 -15.25 18.57
N LYS A 223 -8.50 -15.63 18.74
CA LYS A 223 -9.49 -15.61 17.63
C LYS A 223 -9.80 -14.19 17.20
N LYS A 224 -9.85 -13.26 18.15
CA LYS A 224 -9.99 -11.83 17.84
C LYS A 224 -8.72 -11.30 17.16
N ALA A 225 -7.55 -11.65 17.67
CA ALA A 225 -6.26 -11.22 17.10
C ALA A 225 -6.08 -11.64 15.64
N GLU A 226 -6.51 -12.85 15.25
CA GLU A 226 -6.47 -13.35 13.87
C GLU A 226 -7.27 -12.48 12.89
N GLN A 227 -8.31 -11.79 13.38
CA GLN A 227 -9.19 -10.96 12.58
C GLN A 227 -8.75 -9.49 12.48
N ARG A 228 -7.70 -9.11 13.21
CA ARG A 228 -7.12 -7.76 13.20
C ARG A 228 -5.97 -7.71 12.21
N LYS A 229 -5.85 -6.59 11.51
CA LYS A 229 -4.78 -6.34 10.53
C LYS A 229 -3.97 -5.12 10.93
N VAL A 230 -2.71 -5.13 10.53
CA VAL A 230 -1.79 -4.01 10.60
C VAL A 230 -1.53 -3.53 9.18
N TRP A 231 -1.94 -2.30 8.90
CA TRP A 231 -1.83 -1.66 7.60
C TRP A 231 -0.72 -0.61 7.65
N ALA A 232 0.27 -0.72 6.77
CA ALA A 232 1.29 0.30 6.57
C ALA A 232 1.07 1.00 5.23
N PHE A 233 0.81 2.31 5.26
CA PHE A 233 0.71 3.14 4.06
C PHE A 233 2.03 3.84 3.81
N LEU A 234 2.66 3.56 2.67
CA LEU A 234 3.95 4.10 2.28
C LEU A 234 3.86 4.85 0.94
N GLY A 235 4.82 5.74 0.70
CA GLY A 235 5.16 6.16 -0.66
C GLY A 235 6.17 5.20 -1.28
N ASP A 236 6.19 5.06 -2.60
CA ASP A 236 7.29 4.39 -3.30
C ASP A 236 8.65 5.05 -3.02
N GLY A 237 8.72 6.38 -2.98
CA GLY A 237 9.95 7.10 -2.59
C GLY A 237 10.41 6.82 -1.14
N GLU A 238 9.49 6.44 -0.24
CA GLU A 238 9.83 6.05 1.14
C GLU A 238 10.57 4.71 1.21
N THR A 239 10.39 3.86 0.19
CA THR A 239 11.04 2.55 0.15
C THR A 239 12.56 2.62 -0.05
N ASP A 240 13.09 3.81 -0.36
CA ASP A 240 14.54 4.07 -0.40
C ASP A 240 15.16 4.20 1.02
N GLU A 241 14.36 4.46 2.06
CA GLU A 241 14.84 4.42 3.44
C GLU A 241 15.20 2.99 3.82
N VAL A 242 16.35 2.79 4.45
CA VAL A 242 16.88 1.45 4.77
C VAL A 242 15.90 0.69 5.67
N GLU A 243 15.25 1.39 6.59
CA GLU A 243 14.29 0.88 7.54
C GLU A 243 13.01 0.36 6.86
N SER A 244 12.63 0.92 5.71
CA SER A 244 11.39 0.56 5.00
C SER A 244 11.36 -0.89 4.57
N LEU A 245 12.47 -1.38 3.99
CA LEU A 245 12.57 -2.74 3.44
C LEU A 245 13.60 -3.61 4.16
N GLY A 246 14.50 -3.04 4.97
CA GLY A 246 15.59 -3.77 5.64
C GLY A 246 15.11 -4.89 6.57
N ALA A 247 13.89 -4.80 7.10
CA ALA A 247 13.29 -5.83 7.95
C ALA A 247 12.19 -6.66 7.27
N ILE A 248 11.92 -6.49 5.98
CA ILE A 248 10.78 -7.15 5.30
C ILE A 248 10.87 -8.68 5.37
N GLY A 249 12.08 -9.24 5.38
CA GLY A 249 12.31 -10.68 5.54
C GLY A 249 11.79 -11.24 6.89
N MET A 250 11.63 -10.40 7.91
CA MET A 250 11.00 -10.78 9.18
C MET A 250 9.54 -11.18 9.00
N ALA A 251 8.80 -10.47 8.13
CA ALA A 251 7.39 -10.76 7.89
C ALA A 251 7.19 -12.17 7.31
N ALA A 252 8.09 -12.59 6.40
CA ALA A 252 8.08 -13.94 5.84
C ALA A 252 8.48 -14.99 6.89
N ARG A 253 9.55 -14.74 7.66
CA ARG A 253 10.04 -15.69 8.70
C ARG A 253 8.99 -15.97 9.78
N GLU A 254 8.29 -14.92 10.22
CA GLU A 254 7.28 -15.00 11.28
C GLU A 254 5.86 -15.27 10.75
N LYS A 255 5.71 -15.48 9.42
CA LYS A 255 4.43 -15.73 8.74
C LYS A 255 3.35 -14.69 9.12
N LEU A 256 3.68 -13.41 8.94
CA LEU A 256 2.80 -12.29 9.31
C LEU A 256 1.67 -12.06 8.29
N ASP A 257 0.73 -12.99 8.20
CA ASP A 257 -0.53 -12.88 7.44
C ASP A 257 -1.49 -11.78 7.95
N ASN A 258 -1.13 -11.12 9.05
CA ASN A 258 -1.83 -9.98 9.62
C ASN A 258 -1.18 -8.63 9.26
N LEU A 259 -0.12 -8.62 8.45
CA LEU A 259 0.55 -7.41 7.96
C LEU A 259 0.19 -7.13 6.50
N ILE A 260 -0.16 -5.88 6.20
CA ILE A 260 -0.48 -5.42 4.84
C ILE A 260 0.30 -4.13 4.57
N PHE A 261 1.18 -4.15 3.58
CA PHE A 261 1.83 -2.95 3.05
C PHE A 261 1.04 -2.44 1.85
N VAL A 262 0.68 -1.15 1.88
CA VAL A 262 0.04 -0.44 0.77
C VAL A 262 1.01 0.64 0.32
N ILE A 263 1.71 0.38 -0.79
CA ILE A 263 2.72 1.27 -1.35
C ILE A 263 2.06 2.07 -2.48
N ASN A 264 1.96 3.38 -2.31
CA ASN A 264 1.46 4.29 -3.34
C ASN A 264 2.56 4.58 -4.36
N CYS A 265 2.57 3.83 -5.46
CA CYS A 265 3.52 3.98 -6.56
C CYS A 265 3.08 5.06 -7.56
N ASN A 266 3.20 6.32 -7.17
CA ASN A 266 2.99 7.45 -8.08
C ASN A 266 4.23 7.77 -8.95
N LEU A 267 5.28 6.96 -8.79
CA LEU A 267 6.57 6.99 -9.50
C LEU A 267 7.45 8.19 -9.14
N GLN A 268 7.07 8.97 -8.13
CA GLN A 268 7.67 10.26 -7.79
C GLN A 268 7.98 10.40 -6.29
N ARG A 269 9.08 11.09 -6.01
CA ARG A 269 9.42 11.70 -4.72
C ARG A 269 9.35 13.21 -4.85
N LEU A 270 9.65 13.93 -3.76
CA LEU A 270 9.52 15.39 -3.70
C LEU A 270 10.24 16.12 -4.84
N ASP A 271 11.47 15.70 -5.16
CA ASP A 271 12.33 16.38 -6.14
C ASP A 271 12.45 15.67 -7.49
N GLY A 272 11.55 14.73 -7.81
CA GLY A 272 11.53 14.04 -9.12
C GLY A 272 11.18 12.55 -9.04
N PRO A 273 11.40 11.77 -10.11
CA PRO A 273 11.05 10.35 -10.12
C PRO A 273 11.91 9.52 -9.16
N VAL A 274 11.35 8.43 -8.62
CA VAL A 274 12.10 7.50 -7.75
C VAL A 274 13.18 6.75 -8.52
N ARG A 275 12.82 6.20 -9.69
CA ARG A 275 13.72 5.49 -10.63
C ARG A 275 13.42 5.88 -12.07
N GLY A 276 13.84 7.06 -12.51
CA GLY A 276 13.49 7.58 -13.84
C GLY A 276 13.94 6.72 -15.04
N ASN A 277 15.05 5.98 -14.91
CA ASN A 277 15.57 5.08 -15.95
C ASN A 277 15.23 3.60 -15.69
N GLY A 278 14.32 3.32 -14.75
CA GLY A 278 13.98 1.97 -14.33
C GLY A 278 12.49 1.84 -13.99
N LYS A 279 12.17 0.79 -13.25
CA LYS A 279 10.83 0.54 -12.70
C LYS A 279 11.02 0.31 -11.20
N ILE A 280 10.38 1.15 -10.39
CA ILE A 280 10.31 0.98 -8.94
C ILE A 280 9.28 -0.09 -8.59
#